data_AF-L9W496-F1
#
_entry.id   AF-L9W496-F1
#
_cell.length_a   1.000
_cell.length_b   1.000
_cell.length_c   1.000
_cell.angle_alpha   90.00
_cell.angle_beta   90.00
_cell.angle_gamma   90.00
#
_symmetry.space_group_name_H-M   'P 1'
#
loop_
_entity.id
_entity.type
_entity.pdbx_description
1 polymer ?
#
loop_
_entity_poly.entity_id
_entity_poly.type
_entity_poly.pdbx_seq_one_letter_code
_entity_poly.pdbx_strand_id
1 'polypeptide(L)'
;MSFSGASLHTELLRDLSPAVLERLLWVLVALSLVGDIVTTFVGLHLGLAESNPVARSAIEGYGLAGMLALKGIAVAIGLICRPMLPPAYRPIVPAGLALPWTAAVCINVYMISTAI
;
A
#
# COMPACT_ATOMS: atom_id res chain seq x y z
N MET A 1 -28.53 18.87 -1.73
CA MET A 1 -28.44 17.40 -1.89
C MET A 1 -26.98 17.04 -2.15
N SER A 2 -26.21 16.62 -1.14
CA SER A 2 -24.91 15.95 -1.33
C SER A 2 -24.33 15.51 0.02
N PHE A 3 -24.58 14.27 0.43
CA PHE A 3 -23.81 13.51 1.44
C PHE A 3 -24.10 11.99 1.29
N SER A 4 -24.31 11.51 0.05
CA SER A 4 -24.79 10.14 -0.22
C SER A 4 -23.67 9.16 -0.64
N GLY A 5 -22.40 9.58 -0.66
CA GLY A 5 -21.28 8.70 -1.00
C GLY A 5 -20.66 8.01 0.23
N ALA A 6 -20.58 8.71 1.36
CA ALA A 6 -19.98 8.19 2.59
C ALA A 6 -20.87 7.14 3.28
N SER A 7 -22.20 7.32 3.23
CA SER A 7 -23.18 6.36 3.76
C SER A 7 -23.14 5.03 3.00
N LEU A 8 -23.06 5.09 1.66
CA LEU A 8 -23.04 3.91 0.79
C LEU A 8 -21.78 3.07 0.98
N HIS A 9 -20.62 3.71 1.14
CA HIS A 9 -19.38 3.00 1.50
C HIS A 9 -19.47 2.33 2.88
N THR A 10 -20.10 3.00 3.84
CA THR A 10 -20.23 2.50 5.22
C THR A 10 -21.25 1.36 5.33
N GLU A 11 -22.35 1.41 4.57
CA GLU A 11 -23.34 0.33 4.50
C GLU A 11 -22.78 -0.89 3.74
N LEU A 12 -22.12 -0.68 2.60
CA LEU A 12 -21.49 -1.77 1.85
C LEU A 12 -20.40 -2.48 2.68
N LEU A 13 -19.61 -1.72 3.45
CA LEU A 13 -18.59 -2.28 4.35
C LEU A 13 -19.17 -2.96 5.59
N ARG A 14 -20.37 -2.56 6.03
CA ARG A 14 -21.06 -3.13 7.20
C ARG A 14 -21.68 -4.49 6.89
N ASP A 15 -22.11 -4.73 5.66
CA ASP A 15 -22.69 -6.00 5.20
C ASP A 15 -21.63 -7.05 4.80
N LEU A 16 -20.36 -6.65 4.65
CA LEU A 16 -19.27 -7.57 4.36
C LEU A 16 -18.82 -8.29 5.64
N SER A 17 -18.86 -9.62 5.61
CA SER A 17 -18.22 -10.44 6.65
C SER A 17 -16.76 -9.99 6.86
N PRO A 18 -16.25 -9.89 8.10
CA PRO A 18 -14.88 -9.47 8.39
C PRO A 18 -13.81 -10.22 7.56
N ALA A 19 -14.07 -11.47 7.20
CA ALA A 19 -13.20 -12.28 6.36
C ALA A 19 -13.14 -11.82 4.89
N VAL A 20 -14.25 -11.32 4.34
CA VAL A 20 -14.31 -10.79 2.97
C VAL A 20 -13.60 -9.44 2.92
N LEU A 21 -13.85 -8.57 3.89
CA LEU A 21 -13.15 -7.29 4.03
C LEU A 21 -11.63 -7.49 4.13
N GLU A 22 -11.20 -8.42 4.98
CA GLU A 22 -9.79 -8.76 5.13
C GLU A 22 -9.17 -9.24 3.80
N ARG A 23 -9.86 -10.11 3.05
CA ARG A 23 -9.40 -10.58 1.74
C ARG A 23 -9.27 -9.44 0.73
N LEU A 24 -10.26 -8.55 0.66
CA LEU A 24 -10.23 -7.38 -0.22
C LEU A 24 -9.06 -6.45 0.13
N LEU A 25 -8.80 -6.23 1.43
CA LEU A 25 -7.66 -5.44 1.87
C LEU A 25 -6.34 -6.10 1.49
N TRP A 26 -6.19 -7.42 1.58
CA TRP A 26 -4.99 -8.11 1.10
C TRP A 26 -4.80 -7.99 -0.42
N VAL A 27 -5.89 -8.03 -1.20
CA VAL A 27 -5.83 -7.74 -2.64
C VAL A 27 -5.36 -6.30 -2.87
N LEU A 28 -5.88 -5.33 -2.11
CA LEU A 28 -5.45 -3.93 -2.17
C LEU A 28 -3.98 -3.76 -1.77
N VAL A 29 -3.50 -4.49 -0.75
CA VAL A 29 -2.08 -4.54 -0.37
C VAL A 29 -1.23 -5.03 -1.55
N ALA A 30 -1.64 -6.10 -2.23
CA ALA A 30 -0.90 -6.62 -3.38
C ALA A 30 -0.87 -5.62 -4.56
N LEU A 31 -2.03 -5.03 -4.88
CA LEU A 31 -2.13 -4.03 -5.96
C LEU A 31 -1.33 -2.77 -5.66
N SER A 32 -1.44 -2.25 -4.43
CA SER A 32 -0.68 -1.06 -4.00
C SER A 32 0.81 -1.33 -3.94
N LEU A 33 1.24 -2.54 -3.53
CA LEU A 33 2.65 -2.94 -3.55
C LEU A 33 3.21 -2.94 -4.98
N VAL A 34 2.49 -3.54 -5.93
CA VAL A 34 2.92 -3.58 -7.34
C VAL A 34 2.95 -2.16 -7.92
N GLY A 35 1.89 -1.38 -7.69
CA GLY A 35 1.83 0.01 -8.15
C GLY A 35 2.95 0.86 -7.57
N ASP A 36 3.27 0.70 -6.28
CA ASP A 36 4.29 1.49 -5.60
C ASP A 36 5.68 1.20 -6.19
N ILE A 37 6.01 -0.08 -6.37
CA ILE A 37 7.25 -0.49 -7.02
C ILE A 37 7.34 0.09 -8.43
N VAL A 38 6.32 -0.13 -9.26
CA VAL A 38 6.33 0.33 -10.66
C VAL A 38 6.47 1.84 -10.73
N THR A 39 5.69 2.59 -9.95
CA THR A 39 5.70 4.05 -9.99
C THR A 39 7.00 4.63 -9.45
N THR A 40 7.59 4.07 -8.39
CA THR A 40 8.92 4.49 -7.94
C THR A 40 9.97 4.23 -9.01
N PHE A 41 9.99 3.05 -9.63
CA PHE A 41 10.97 2.77 -10.70
C PHE A 41 10.77 3.68 -11.92
N VAL A 42 9.52 3.92 -12.35
CA VAL A 42 9.25 4.85 -13.46
C VAL A 42 9.71 6.26 -13.10
N GLY A 43 9.42 6.75 -11.89
CA GLY A 43 9.89 8.05 -11.43
C GLY A 43 11.41 8.19 -11.44
N LEU A 44 12.12 7.17 -10.96
CA LEU A 44 13.59 7.11 -10.99
C LEU A 44 14.14 7.14 -12.43
N HIS A 45 13.51 6.44 -13.37
CA HIS A 45 13.90 6.47 -14.79
C HIS A 45 13.65 7.84 -15.45
N LEU A 46 12.68 8.61 -14.93
CA LEU A 46 12.41 10.00 -15.34
C LEU A 46 13.33 11.02 -14.65
N GLY A 47 14.24 10.56 -13.77
CA GLY A 47 15.19 11.42 -13.05
C GLY A 47 14.66 12.01 -11.74
N LEU A 48 13.47 11.58 -11.27
CA LEU A 48 12.98 11.93 -9.94
C LEU A 48 13.80 11.20 -8.88
N ALA A 49 14.06 11.87 -7.75
CA ALA A 49 14.82 11.27 -6.65
C ALA A 49 13.87 10.61 -5.63
N GLU A 50 14.26 9.44 -5.13
CA GLU A 50 13.57 8.81 -4.00
C GLU A 50 13.79 9.64 -2.73
N SER A 51 12.68 10.07 -2.12
CA SER A 51 12.70 10.95 -0.95
C SER A 51 12.94 10.20 0.35
N ASN A 52 12.61 8.90 0.39
CA ASN A 52 12.85 8.07 1.56
C ASN A 52 14.32 7.61 1.59
N PRO A 53 15.15 8.05 2.55
CA PRO A 53 16.57 7.71 2.60
C PRO A 53 16.83 6.21 2.78
N VAL A 54 15.91 5.49 3.44
CA VAL A 54 16.00 4.03 3.62
C VAL A 54 15.64 3.29 2.34
N ALA A 55 14.60 3.74 1.63
CA ALA A 55 14.24 3.17 0.33
C ALA A 55 15.35 3.46 -0.69
N ARG A 56 15.85 4.69 -0.72
CA ARG A 56 16.95 5.12 -1.58
C ARG A 56 18.20 4.27 -1.38
N SER A 57 18.65 4.07 -0.14
CA SER A 57 19.84 3.25 0.13
C SER A 57 19.65 1.78 -0.28
N ALA A 58 18.44 1.23 -0.09
CA ALA A 58 18.13 -0.13 -0.52
C ALA A 58 18.11 -0.27 -2.06
N ILE A 59 17.57 0.74 -2.77
CA ILE A 59 17.52 0.77 -4.24
C ILE A 59 18.92 1.02 -4.82
N GLU A 60 19.70 1.94 -4.28
CA GLU A 60 21.07 2.21 -4.74
C GLU A 60 22.00 1.01 -4.51
N GLY A 61 21.83 0.27 -3.41
CA GLY A 61 22.64 -0.91 -3.11
C GLY A 61 22.20 -2.19 -3.82
N TYR A 62 20.90 -2.43 -3.94
CA TYR A 62 20.33 -3.73 -4.36
C TYR A 62 19.21 -3.62 -5.39
N GLY A 63 18.88 -2.42 -5.87
CA GLY A 63 17.85 -2.18 -6.88
C GLY A 63 16.47 -2.72 -6.48
N LEU A 64 15.86 -3.47 -7.41
CA LEU A 64 14.55 -4.10 -7.21
C LEU A 64 14.56 -5.08 -6.03
N ALA A 65 15.67 -5.82 -5.82
CA ALA A 65 15.76 -6.78 -4.73
C ALA A 65 15.71 -6.09 -3.35
N GLY A 66 16.35 -4.92 -3.21
CA GLY A 66 16.31 -4.13 -1.97
C GLY A 66 14.90 -3.62 -1.66
N MET A 67 14.19 -3.12 -2.69
CA MET A 67 12.82 -2.67 -2.53
C MET A 67 11.86 -3.81 -2.17
N LEU A 68 11.97 -4.96 -2.85
CA LEU A 68 11.19 -6.16 -2.55
C LEU A 68 11.47 -6.67 -1.13
N ALA A 69 12.73 -6.61 -0.67
CA ALA A 69 13.08 -6.99 0.70
C ALA A 69 12.41 -6.07 1.74
N LEU A 70 12.47 -4.75 1.54
CA LEU A 70 11.81 -3.78 2.45
C LEU A 70 10.30 -4.01 2.55
N LYS A 71 9.64 -4.18 1.40
CA LYS A 71 8.19 -4.46 1.35
C LYS A 71 7.88 -5.83 1.94
N GLY A 72 8.69 -6.84 1.63
CA GLY A 72 8.56 -8.20 2.17
C GLY A 72 8.66 -8.24 3.68
N ILE A 73 9.60 -7.49 4.28
CA ILE A 73 9.72 -7.35 5.74
C ILE A 73 8.46 -6.73 6.33
N ALA A 74 7.93 -5.66 5.73
CA ALA A 74 6.69 -5.04 6.19
C ALA A 74 5.48 -6.00 6.14
N VAL A 75 5.34 -6.76 5.05
CA VAL A 75 4.29 -7.80 4.93
C VAL A 75 4.49 -8.89 5.97
N ALA A 76 5.73 -9.37 6.16
CA ALA A 76 6.05 -10.43 7.11
C ALA A 76 5.71 -10.01 8.55
N ILE A 77 6.07 -8.79 8.95
CA ILE A 77 5.69 -8.22 10.24
C ILE A 77 4.16 -8.17 10.37
N GLY A 78 3.45 -7.69 9.34
CA GLY A 78 1.99 -7.69 9.32
C GLY A 78 1.39 -9.08 9.54
N LEU A 79 1.90 -10.09 8.83
CA LEU A 79 1.44 -11.48 8.95
C LEU A 79 1.73 -12.08 10.33
N ILE A 80 2.87 -11.74 10.95
CA ILE A 80 3.26 -12.19 12.30
C ILE A 80 2.38 -11.50 13.36
N CYS A 81 2.06 -10.22 13.20
CA CYS A 81 1.21 -9.48 14.14
C CYS A 81 -0.27 -9.84 14.03
N ARG A 82 -0.74 -10.27 12.84
CA ARG A 82 -2.14 -10.65 12.57
C ARG A 82 -2.75 -11.63 13.60
N PRO A 83 -2.13 -12.76 13.97
CA PRO A 83 -2.70 -13.69 14.95
C PRO A 83 -2.78 -13.11 16.38
N MET A 84 -2.03 -12.05 16.69
CA MET A 84 -2.06 -11.40 18.00
C MET A 84 -3.31 -10.53 18.20
N LEU A 85 -4.06 -10.25 17.14
CA LEU A 85 -5.27 -9.43 17.17
C LEU A 85 -6.54 -10.29 17.26
N PRO A 86 -7.56 -9.85 18.03
CA PRO A 86 -8.88 -10.47 18.01
C PRO A 86 -9.45 -10.50 16.59
N PRO A 87 -10.26 -11.52 16.21
CA PRO A 87 -10.77 -11.67 14.85
C PRO A 87 -11.45 -10.42 14.26
N ALA A 88 -12.13 -9.63 15.10
CA ALA A 88 -12.79 -8.39 14.72
C ALA A 88 -11.80 -7.28 14.25
N TYR A 89 -10.56 -7.31 14.71
CA TYR A 89 -9.54 -6.28 14.43
C TYR A 89 -8.48 -6.72 13.40
N ARG A 90 -8.50 -7.98 12.96
CA ARG A 90 -7.55 -8.49 11.93
C ARG A 90 -7.52 -7.68 10.64
N PRO A 91 -8.64 -7.12 10.13
CA PRO A 91 -8.61 -6.27 8.94
C PRO A 91 -7.75 -5.00 9.07
N ILE A 92 -7.44 -4.54 10.29
CA ILE A 92 -6.58 -3.36 10.50
C ILE A 92 -5.17 -3.59 9.96
N VAL A 93 -4.66 -4.83 10.00
CA VAL A 93 -3.31 -5.16 9.52
C VAL A 93 -3.14 -4.86 8.02
N PRO A 94 -3.93 -5.48 7.11
CA PRO A 94 -3.79 -5.17 5.69
C PRO A 94 -4.24 -3.74 5.37
N ALA A 95 -5.16 -3.13 6.12
CA ALA A 95 -5.49 -1.71 5.94
C ALA A 95 -4.28 -0.79 6.23
N GLY A 96 -3.55 -1.06 7.32
CA GLY A 96 -2.35 -0.32 7.70
C GLY A 96 -1.20 -0.45 6.70
N LEU A 97 -1.14 -1.55 5.94
CA LEU A 97 -0.19 -1.73 4.83
C LEU A 97 -0.68 -1.04 3.55
N ALA A 98 -1.95 -1.25 3.19
CA ALA A 98 -2.52 -0.77 1.94
C ALA A 98 -2.63 0.76 1.89
N LEU A 99 -3.02 1.41 2.99
CA LEU A 99 -3.26 2.86 3.00
C LEU A 99 -1.99 3.68 2.69
N PRO A 100 -0.85 3.49 3.38
CA PRO A 100 0.37 4.22 3.06
C PRO A 100 0.88 3.94 1.65
N TRP A 101 0.80 2.68 1.18
CA TRP A 101 1.27 2.33 -0.16
C TRP A 101 0.37 2.89 -1.26
N THR A 102 -0.94 2.89 -1.06
CA THR A 102 -1.87 3.52 -2.01
C THR A 102 -1.62 5.03 -2.07
N ALA A 103 -1.38 5.68 -0.93
CA ALA A 103 -1.02 7.09 -0.90
C ALA A 103 0.30 7.36 -1.66
N ALA A 104 1.32 6.52 -1.45
CA ALA A 104 2.59 6.61 -2.16
C ALA A 104 2.42 6.44 -3.68
N VAL A 105 1.62 5.47 -4.13
CA VAL A 105 1.25 5.30 -5.55
C VAL A 105 0.63 6.58 -6.11
N CYS A 106 -0.36 7.15 -5.44
CA CYS A 106 -1.03 8.38 -5.90
C CYS A 106 -0.04 9.55 -6.00
N ILE A 107 0.86 9.69 -5.02
CA ILE A 107 1.89 10.73 -5.01
C ILE A 107 2.86 10.51 -6.17
N ASN A 108 3.37 9.29 -6.35
CA ASN A 108 4.31 8.97 -7.42
C ASN A 108 3.68 9.21 -8.80
N VAL A 109 2.43 8.77 -9.02
CA VAL A 109 1.68 9.02 -10.26
C VAL A 109 1.52 10.52 -10.50
N TYR A 110 1.18 11.29 -9.47
CA TYR A 110 1.08 12.74 -9.58
C TYR A 110 2.42 13.36 -9.99
N MET A 111 3.52 13.01 -9.34
CA MET A 111 4.84 13.53 -9.70
C MET A 111 5.26 13.15 -11.12
N ILE A 112 5.03 11.90 -11.52
CA ILE A 112 5.28 11.44 -12.89
C ILE A 112 4.47 12.26 -13.89
N SER A 113 3.17 12.49 -13.60
CA SER A 113 2.30 13.26 -14.50
C SER A 113 2.73 14.72 -14.65
N THR A 114 3.41 15.30 -13.65
CA THR A 114 3.97 16.66 -13.73
C THR A 114 5.36 16.73 -14.37
N ALA A 115 6.03 15.58 -14.54
CA ALA A 115 7.38 15.49 -15.08
C ALA A 115 7.41 15.19 -16.60
N ILE A 116 6.26 14.87 -17.19
CA ILE A 116 6.06 14.58 -18.63
C ILE A 116 5.21 15.71 -19.22
#